data_AF-A0A937ZPU5-F1
#
_entry.id   AF-A0A937ZPU5-F1
#
_cell.length_a   1.000
_cell.length_b   1.000
_cell.length_c   1.000
_cell.angle_alpha   90.00
_cell.angle_beta   90.00
_cell.angle_gamma   90.00
#
_symmetry.space_group_name_H-M   'P 1'
#
loop_
_entity.id
_entity.type
_entity.pdbx_description
1 polymer ?
#
loop_
_entity_poly.entity_id
_entity_poly.type
_entity_poly.pdbx_seq_one_letter_code
_entity_poly.pdbx_strand_id
1 'polypeptide(L)' 'MKYLPVVAVLLLLAAATWVRYGSLSPCDWMVTDLAEQLGVPEGVAAIKIRTDLALRGITDPKPGECLVEW' A
#
# COMPACT_ATOMS: atom_id res chain seq x y z
N MET A 1 3.89 -6.05 31.16
CA MET A 1 4.37 -4.66 30.89
C MET A 1 5.52 -4.57 29.88
N LYS A 2 6.38 -5.59 29.71
CA LYS A 2 7.53 -5.54 28.80
C LYS A 2 7.21 -5.26 27.32
N TYR A 3 6.02 -5.65 26.85
CA TYR A 3 5.60 -5.45 25.45
C TYR A 3 4.83 -4.16 25.21
N LEU A 4 4.46 -3.43 26.27
CA LEU A 4 3.71 -2.18 26.16
C LEU A 4 4.41 -1.12 25.26
N PRO A 5 5.75 -0.90 25.34
CA PRO A 5 6.40 0.01 24.41
C PRO A 5 6.37 -0.48 22.95
N VAL A 6 6.47 -1.80 22.73
CA VAL A 6 6.42 -2.37 21.37
C VAL A 6 5.05 -2.15 20.75
N VAL A 7 3.98 -2.40 21.51
CA VAL A 7 2.61 -2.16 21.06
C VAL A 7 2.38 -0.68 20.76
N ALA A 8 2.87 0.23 21.60
CA ALA A 8 2.75 1.67 21.38
C ALA A 8 3.42 2.12 20.07
N VAL A 9 4.62 1.61 19.77
CA VAL A 9 5.31 1.92 18.51
C VAL A 9 4.53 1.40 17.30
N LEU A 10 4.02 0.17 17.35
CA LEU A 10 3.23 -0.39 16.25
C LEU A 10 1.95 0.40 15.98
N LEU A 11 1.27 0.88 17.03
CA LEU A 11 0.07 1.71 16.89
C LEU A 11 0.39 3.07 16.27
N LEU A 12 1.52 3.69 16.64
CA LEU A 12 1.95 4.95 16.03
C LEU A 12 2.27 4.79 14.55
N LEU A 13 2.93 3.69 14.17
CA LEU A 13 3.21 3.39 12.76
C LEU A 13 1.93 3.18 11.96
N ALA A 14 1.00 2.38 12.47
CA ALA A 14 -0.30 2.17 11.82
C ALA A 14 -1.09 3.47 11.68
N ALA A 15 -1.07 4.34 12.70
CA ALA A 15 -1.71 5.64 12.64
C ALA A 15 -1.07 6.55 11.57
N ALA A 16 0.26 6.59 11.50
CA ALA A 16 0.97 7.37 10.48
C ALA A 16 0.63 6.91 9.06
N THR A 17 0.60 5.59 8.84
CA THR A 17 0.20 4.98 7.58
C THR A 17 -1.25 5.33 7.22
N TRP A 18 -2.17 5.24 8.18
CA TRP A 18 -3.56 5.62 7.96
C TRP A 18 -3.73 7.09 7.61
N VAL A 19 -2.99 8.00 8.26
CA VAL A 19 -3.03 9.43 7.95
C VAL A 19 -2.54 9.72 6.53
N ARG A 20 -1.52 9.00 6.07
CA ARG A 20 -0.95 9.18 4.73
C ARG A 20 -1.84 8.62 3.63
N TYR A 21 -2.34 7.40 3.81
CA TYR A 21 -2.99 6.65 2.72
C TYR A 21 -4.50 6.44 2.91
N GLY A 22 -5.06 6.76 4.08
CA GLY A 22 -6.47 6.49 4.39
C GLY A 22 -6.81 5.00 4.50
N SER A 23 -5.83 4.11 4.40
CA SER A 23 -5.98 2.66 4.37
C SER A 23 -4.79 1.98 5.02
N LEU A 24 -5.00 0.77 5.58
CA LEU A 24 -3.91 -0.13 5.99
C LEU A 24 -3.62 -1.21 4.93
N SER A 25 -4.24 -1.12 3.75
CA SER A 25 -4.01 -2.02 2.63
C SER A 25 -2.77 -1.56 1.84
N PRO A 26 -1.72 -2.39 1.75
CA PRO A 26 -0.52 -2.07 0.98
C PRO A 26 -0.78 -1.81 -0.50
N CYS A 27 -1.80 -2.48 -1.06
CA CYS A 27 -2.19 -2.26 -2.45
C CYS A 27 -2.71 -0.84 -2.67
N ASP A 28 -3.42 -0.27 -1.69
CA ASP A 28 -3.91 1.10 -1.78
C ASP A 28 -2.74 2.10 -1.69
N TRP A 29 -1.75 1.81 -0.84
CA TRP A 29 -0.55 2.66 -0.71
C TRP A 29 0.20 2.78 -2.03
N MET A 30 0.40 1.66 -2.71
CA MET A 30 1.05 1.60 -4.01
C MET A 30 0.27 2.39 -5.08
N VAL A 31 -1.07 2.34 -5.07
CA VAL A 31 -1.91 3.13 -5.98
C VAL A 31 -1.74 4.62 -5.72
N THR A 32 -1.88 5.05 -4.46
CA THR A 32 -1.76 6.47 -4.08
C THR A 32 -0.37 7.02 -4.39
N ASP A 33 0.70 6.31 -4.04
CA ASP A 33 2.07 6.77 -4.33
C ASP A 33 2.33 6.85 -5.84
N LEU A 34 1.86 5.88 -6.63
CA LEU A 34 2.04 5.92 -8.08
C LEU A 34 1.23 7.05 -8.73
N ALA A 35 0.01 7.29 -8.23
CA ALA A 35 -0.83 8.39 -8.67
C ALA A 35 -0.15 9.74 -8.42
N GLU A 36 0.42 9.92 -7.22
CA GLU A 36 1.16 11.12 -6.83
C GLU A 36 2.44 11.30 -7.66
N GLN A 37 3.23 10.23 -7.83
CA GLN A 37 4.48 10.26 -8.61
C GLN A 37 4.28 10.63 -10.08
N LEU A 38 3.20 10.13 -10.70
CA LEU A 38 2.91 10.38 -12.11
C LEU A 38 1.99 11.59 -12.34
N GLY A 39 1.43 12.18 -11.28
CA GLY A 39 0.44 13.25 -11.38
C GLY A 39 -0.84 12.80 -12.10
N VAL A 40 -1.25 11.54 -11.93
CA VAL A 40 -2.42 10.95 -12.59
C VAL A 40 -3.51 10.60 -11.57
N PRO A 41 -4.79 10.49 -11.99
CA PRO A 41 -5.84 9.99 -11.13
C PRO A 41 -5.56 8.56 -10.64
N GLU A 42 -5.96 8.25 -9.41
CA GLU A 42 -5.76 6.93 -8.79
C GLU A 42 -6.31 5.76 -9.63
N GLY A 43 -7.41 5.96 -10.35
CA GLY A 43 -7.94 4.95 -11.25
C GLY A 43 -6.97 4.55 -12.37
N VAL A 44 -6.19 5.50 -12.90
CA VAL A 44 -5.16 5.25 -13.92
C VAL A 44 -3.96 4.52 -13.30
N ALA A 45 -3.53 4.95 -12.12
CA ALA A 45 -2.47 4.28 -11.37
C ALA A 45 -2.84 2.83 -11.02
N ALA A 46 -4.08 2.59 -10.57
CA ALA A 46 -4.60 1.26 -10.28
C ALA A 46 -4.63 0.35 -11.51
N ILE A 47 -5.02 0.87 -12.68
CA ILE A 47 -4.97 0.12 -13.94
C ILE A 47 -3.52 -0.24 -14.28
N LYS A 48 -2.59 0.72 -14.18
CA LYS A 48 -1.17 0.48 -14.46
C LYS A 48 -0.59 -0.61 -13.56
N ILE A 49 -0.83 -0.52 -12.25
CA ILE A 49 -0.40 -1.52 -11.26
C ILE A 49 -0.98 -2.90 -11.58
N ARG A 50 -2.29 -2.99 -11.79
CA ARG A 50 -2.95 -4.27 -12.12
C ARG A 50 -2.41 -4.88 -13.42
N THR A 51 -2.09 -4.04 -14.39
CA THR A 51 -1.51 -4.49 -15.65
C THR A 51 -0.09 -5.02 -15.44
N ASP A 52 0.74 -4.31 -14.68
CA ASP A 52 2.12 -4.74 -14.38
C ASP A 52 2.13 -6.07 -13.61
N LEU A 53 1.26 -6.20 -12.61
CA LEU A 53 1.09 -7.45 -11.84
C LEU A 53 0.56 -8.59 -12.71
N ALA A 54 -0.41 -8.33 -13.60
CA ALA A 54 -0.94 -9.33 -14.51
C ALA A 54 0.12 -9.83 -15.50
N LEU A 55 1.02 -8.96 -15.97
CA LEU A 55 2.15 -9.34 -16.82
C LEU A 55 3.15 -10.27 -16.09
N ARG A 56 3.18 -10.21 -14.75
CA ARG A 56 3.95 -11.12 -13.89
C ARG A 56 3.17 -12.37 -13.48
N GLY A 57 1.96 -12.55 -14.00
CA GLY A 57 1.09 -13.70 -13.70
C GLY A 57 0.28 -13.55 -12.40
N ILE A 58 0.26 -12.37 -11.79
CA ILE A 58 -0.50 -12.08 -10.57
C ILE A 58 -1.83 -11.44 -10.96
N THR A 59 -2.91 -12.25 -10.97
CA THR A 59 -4.25 -11.80 -11.36
C THR A 59 -5.12 -11.31 -10.20
N ASP A 60 -4.79 -11.72 -8.98
CA ASP A 60 -5.46 -11.31 -7.74
C ASP A 60 -4.40 -11.01 -6.68
N PRO A 61 -3.86 -9.78 -6.66
CA PRO A 61 -2.76 -9.43 -5.77
C PRO A 61 -3.24 -9.38 -4.33
N LYS A 62 -2.65 -10.24 -3.50
CA LYS A 62 -2.84 -10.20 -2.06
C LYS A 62 -1.95 -9.10 -1.45
N PRO A 63 -2.21 -8.70 -0.19
CA PRO A 63 -1.43 -7.65 0.47
C PRO A 63 0.08 -7.89 0.49
N GLY A 64 0.54 -9.14 0.53
CA GLY A 64 1.98 -9.47 0.53
C GLY A 64 2.67 -9.12 -0.80
N GLU A 65 1.97 -9.36 -1.89
CA GLU A 65 2.44 -9.16 -3.25
C GLU A 65 2.50 -7.66 -3.54
N CYS A 66 1.53 -6.89 -3.05
CA CYS A 66 1.59 -5.44 -3.06
C CYS A 66 2.69 -4.88 -2.16
N LEU A 67 3.00 -5.50 -1.01
CA LEU A 67 4.09 -5.07 -0.12
C LEU A 67 5.48 -5.29 -0.72
N VAL A 68 5.65 -6.36 -1.49
CA VAL A 68 6.93 -6.68 -2.14
C VAL A 68 7.20 -5.76 -3.34
N GLU A 69 6.13 -5.29 -3.98
CA GLU A 69 6.20 -4.44 -5.16
C GLU A 69 6.10 -2.93 -4.86
N TRP A 70 5.77 -2.55 -3.61
CA TRP A 70 5.80 -1.18 -3.09
C TRP A 70 7.21 -0.77 -2.63
#